data_AF-A0A218PC21-F1
#
_entry.id   AF-A0A218PC21-F1
#
_cell.length_a   1.000
_cell.length_b   1.000
_cell.length_c   1.000
_cell.angle_alpha   90.00
_cell.angle_beta   90.00
_cell.angle_gamma   90.00
#
_symmetry.space_group_name_H-M   'P 1'
#
loop_
_entity.id
_entity.type
_entity.pdbx_description
1 polymer ?
#
loop_
_entity_poly.entity_id
_entity_poly.type
_entity_poly.pdbx_seq_one_letter_code
_entity_poly.pdbx_strand_id
1 'polypeptide(L)'
;MEAILLVWGVRDEVLEKLPVEGYWLYGEYDFIARLEFRDEFEMEDFSRELRRTINGGTFKLIPILVSGVKNGKETSVLEGVKLSAP
;
A
#
# COMPACT_ATOMS: atom_id res chain seq x y z
N MET A 1 -8.01 9.01 -6.37
CA MET A 1 -6.82 9.07 -5.49
C MET A 1 -6.05 7.77 -5.70
N GLU A 2 -4.74 7.84 -5.90
CA GLU A 2 -3.93 6.63 -6.04
C GLU A 2 -3.25 6.29 -4.72
N ALA A 3 -3.00 5.00 -4.47
CA ALA A 3 -2.24 4.53 -3.32
C ALA A 3 -1.44 3.27 -3.68
N ILE A 4 -0.35 3.05 -2.95
CA ILE A 4 0.39 1.79 -2.96
C ILE A 4 0.04 1.00 -1.71
N LEU A 5 -0.37 -0.25 -1.91
CA LEU A 5 -0.50 -1.25 -0.86
C LEU A 5 0.77 -2.10 -0.83
N LEU A 6 1.40 -2.17 0.34
CA LEU A 6 2.50 -3.08 0.65
C LEU A 6 2.02 -4.08 1.68
N VAL A 7 2.33 -5.36 1.48
CA VAL A 7 1.98 -6.45 2.41
C VAL A 7 3.23 -7.31 2.65
N TRP A 8 3.42 -7.75 3.89
CA TRP A 8 4.51 -8.61 4.32
C TRP A 8 4.01 -9.62 5.37
N GLY A 9 4.75 -10.68 5.68
CA GLY A 9 4.39 -11.66 6.72
C GLY A 9 3.02 -12.31 6.57
N VAL A 10 2.44 -12.32 5.37
CA VAL A 10 1.12 -12.91 5.07
C VAL A 10 1.31 -14.17 4.26
N ARG A 11 0.58 -15.23 4.62
CA ARG A 11 0.62 -16.49 3.88
C ARG A 11 0.02 -16.30 2.49
N ASP A 12 0.58 -17.02 1.51
CA ASP A 12 0.18 -16.96 0.11
C ASP A 12 -1.34 -17.15 -0.08
N GLU A 13 -1.94 -18.08 0.66
CA GLU A 13 -3.38 -18.39 0.64
C GLU A 13 -4.31 -17.22 1.03
N VAL A 14 -3.77 -16.24 1.77
CA VAL A 14 -4.50 -15.02 2.17
C VAL A 14 -4.26 -13.93 1.12
N LEU A 15 -3.03 -13.82 0.59
CA LEU A 15 -2.69 -12.89 -0.50
C LEU A 15 -3.52 -13.17 -1.76
N GLU A 16 -3.71 -14.45 -2.11
CA GLU A 16 -4.56 -14.87 -3.24
C GLU A 16 -6.04 -14.49 -3.09
N LYS A 17 -6.50 -14.23 -1.86
CA LYS A 17 -7.89 -13.84 -1.58
C LYS A 17 -8.09 -12.33 -1.57
N LEU A 18 -7.01 -11.55 -1.69
CA LEU A 18 -7.13 -10.10 -1.69
C LEU A 18 -7.84 -9.65 -2.98
N PRO A 19 -8.86 -8.77 -2.88
CA PRO A 19 -9.60 -8.27 -4.04
C PRO A 19 -8.81 -7.19 -4.79
N VAL A 20 -7.51 -7.40 -5.00
CA VAL A 20 -6.59 -6.42 -5.57
C VAL A 20 -5.61 -7.08 -6.52
N GLU A 21 -5.37 -6.45 -7.66
CA GLU A 21 -4.36 -6.88 -8.62
C GLU A 21 -3.01 -6.26 -8.27
N GLY A 22 -1.98 -7.10 -8.18
CA GLY A 22 -0.65 -6.67 -7.76
C GLY A 22 0.44 -7.65 -8.16
N TYR A 23 1.64 -7.37 -7.69
CA TYR A 23 2.84 -8.13 -7.95
C TYR A 23 3.33 -8.78 -6.68
N TRP A 24 3.72 -10.05 -6.79
CA TRP A 24 4.43 -10.76 -5.74
C TRP A 24 5.85 -10.23 -5.67
N LEU A 25 6.32 -10.00 -4.45
CA LEU A 25 7.69 -9.56 -4.19
C LEU A 25 8.43 -10.68 -3.46
N TYR A 26 9.70 -10.87 -3.82
CA TYR A 26 10.60 -11.79 -3.13
C TYR A 26 11.62 -10.96 -2.37
N GLY A 27 11.36 -10.72 -1.08
CA GLY A 27 12.21 -9.85 -0.25
C GLY A 27 11.58 -9.50 1.11
N GLU A 28 11.68 -8.23 1.52
CA GLU A 28 11.07 -7.71 2.76
C GLU A 28 9.53 -7.65 2.71
N TYR A 29 8.99 -7.57 1.49
CA TYR A 29 7.56 -7.54 1.22
C TYR A 29 7.19 -8.79 0.42
N ASP A 30 6.01 -9.33 0.68
CA ASP A 30 5.46 -10.49 -0.04
C ASP A 30 4.60 -10.03 -1.23
N PHE A 31 3.98 -8.85 -1.12
CA PHE A 31 3.05 -8.37 -2.14
C PHE A 31 3.00 -6.84 -2.21
N ILE A 32 2.89 -6.31 -3.43
CA ILE A 32 2.67 -4.90 -3.72
C ILE A 32 1.52 -4.73 -4.73
N ALA A 33 0.59 -3.84 -4.45
CA ALA A 33 -0.47 -3.47 -5.38
C ALA A 33 -0.59 -1.95 -5.50
N ARG A 34 -0.97 -1.48 -6.68
CA ARG A 34 -1.38 -0.09 -6.87
C ARG A 34 -2.90 -0.05 -6.91
N LEU A 35 -3.48 0.79 -6.07
CA LEU A 35 -4.92 0.93 -5.89
C LEU A 35 -5.36 2.33 -6.29
N GLU A 36 -6.53 2.39 -6.91
CA GLU A 36 -7.21 3.64 -7.22
C GLU A 36 -8.47 3.70 -6.37
N PHE A 37 -8.55 4.72 -5.52
CA PHE A 37 -9.69 5.01 -4.67
C PHE A 37 -10.44 6.22 -5.19
N ARG A 38 -11.76 6.27 -5.00
CA ARG A 38 -12.53 7.48 -5.32
C ARG A 38 -12.13 8.67 -4.44
N ASP A 39 -12.00 8.42 -3.14
CA ASP A 39 -11.77 9.43 -2.10
C ASP A 39 -11.11 8.81 -0.85
N GLU A 40 -10.74 9.65 0.12
CA GLU A 40 -10.07 9.23 1.35
C GLU A 40 -10.95 8.30 2.20
N PHE A 41 -12.27 8.45 2.15
CA PHE A 41 -13.20 7.60 2.89
C PHE A 41 -13.21 6.18 2.35
N GLU A 42 -13.21 6.01 1.03
CA GLU A 42 -13.08 4.69 0.38
C GLU A 42 -11.75 4.01 0.73
N MET A 43 -10.66 4.79 0.80
CA MET A 43 -9.34 4.29 1.21
C MET A 43 -9.32 3.81 2.68
N GLU A 44 -9.95 4.56 3.59
CA GLU A 44 -10.06 4.18 5.00
C GLU A 44 -10.92 2.93 5.19
N ASP A 45 -12.01 2.80 4.43
CA ASP A 45 -12.87 1.62 4.48
C ASP A 45 -12.13 0.37 3.99
N PHE A 46 -11.42 0.48 2.86
CA PHE A 46 -10.55 -0.58 2.36
C PHE A 46 -9.48 -0.99 3.37
N SER A 47 -8.80 -0.03 4.00
CA SER A 47 -7.80 -0.30 5.05
C SER A 47 -8.39 -1.07 6.24
N ARG A 48 -9.63 -0.76 6.60
CA ARG A 48 -10.36 -1.43 7.69
C ARG A 48 -10.75 -2.86 7.33
N GLU A 49 -11.22 -3.08 6.12
CA GLU A 49 -11.49 -4.42 5.60
C GLU A 49 -10.21 -5.24 5.55
N LEU A 50 -9.14 -4.66 5.02
CA LEU A 50 -7.85 -5.32 4.89
C LEU A 50 -7.25 -5.73 6.24
N ARG A 51 -7.42 -4.91 7.30
CA ARG A 51 -7.04 -5.27 8.67
C ARG A 51 -7.74 -6.53 9.17
N ARG A 52 -9.01 -6.72 8.80
CA ARG A 52 -9.79 -7.91 9.17
C ARG A 52 -9.32 -9.14 8.40
N THR A 53 -8.97 -8.97 7.13
CA THR A 53 -8.51 -10.06 6.26
C THR A 53 -7.09 -10.52 6.61
N ILE A 54 -6.18 -9.57 6.88
CA ILE A 54 -4.75 -9.84 7.08
C ILE A 54 -4.38 -10.04 8.56
N ASN A 55 -5.35 -10.01 9.48
CA ASN A 55 -5.13 -10.21 10.91
C ASN A 55 -4.08 -9.25 11.52
N GLY A 56 -4.10 -7.99 11.06
CA GLY A 56 -3.92 -6.85 11.96
C GLY A 56 -2.60 -6.06 11.95
N GLY A 57 -1.56 -6.40 11.19
CA GLY A 57 -0.31 -5.62 11.33
C GLY A 57 0.70 -5.64 10.21
N THR A 58 0.47 -6.39 9.14
CA THR A 58 1.52 -6.67 8.18
C THR A 58 1.25 -6.08 6.80
N PHE A 59 0.64 -4.90 6.79
CA PHE A 59 0.46 -4.12 5.56
C PHE A 59 0.64 -2.62 5.81
N LYS A 60 0.91 -1.89 4.74
CA LYS A 60 0.99 -0.43 4.71
C LYS A 60 0.30 0.09 3.46
N LEU A 61 -0.60 1.05 3.65
CA LEU A 61 -1.27 1.75 2.57
C LEU A 61 -0.70 3.17 2.49
N ILE A 62 -0.08 3.51 1.37
CA ILE A 62 0.63 4.78 1.15
C ILE A 62 -0.10 5.55 0.06
N PRO A 63 -0.79 6.66 0.37
CA PRO A 63 -1.41 7.49 -0.65
C PRO A 63 -0.33 8.11 -1.55
N ILE A 64 -0.51 7.99 -2.87
CA ILE A 64 0.31 8.68 -3.86
C ILE A 64 -0.25 10.10 -3.97
N LEU A 65 0.38 11.03 -3.27
CA LEU A 65 0.15 12.45 -3.48
C LEU A 65 0.83 12.82 -4.80
N VAL A 66 0.04 12.93 -5.87
CA VAL A 66 0.53 13.41 -7.17
C VAL A 66 0.87 14.90 -7.03
N SER A 67 2.02 15.20 -6.46
CA SER A 67 2.64 16.51 -6.64
C SER A 67 3.17 16.53 -8.07
N GLY A 68 2.54 17.33 -8.93
CA GLY A 68 2.83 17.33 -10.36
C GLY A 68 4.31 17.54 -10.63
N VAL A 69 5.01 16.48 -11.05
CA VAL A 69 6.33 16.58 -11.68
C VAL A 69 6.28 15.83 -13.00
N LYS A 70 6.07 16.59 -14.07
CA LYS A 70 6.48 16.22 -15.42
C LYS A 70 8.02 16.16 -15.45
N ASN A 71 8.60 14.97 -15.43
CA ASN A 71 9.59 14.51 -16.41
C ASN A 71 10.21 13.19 -15.97
N GLY A 72 10.68 12.45 -16.97
CA GLY A 72 11.15 11.08 -16.80
C GLY A 72 12.29 10.92 -15.79
N LYS A 73 12.42 9.65 -15.39
CA LYS A 73 13.54 9.05 -14.67
C LYS A 73 13.50 9.20 -13.15
N GLU A 74 13.44 8.03 -12.51
CA GLU A 74 13.79 7.75 -11.11
C GLU A 74 12.78 8.24 -10.06
N THR A 75 11.78 7.41 -9.78
CA THR A 75 10.85 7.60 -8.65
C THR A 75 11.46 7.07 -7.35
N SER A 76 12.27 7.90 -6.69
CA SER A 76 12.54 7.75 -5.26
C SER A 76 11.32 8.25 -4.48
N VAL A 77 10.41 7.34 -4.13
CA VAL A 77 9.24 7.63 -3.28
C VAL A 77 9.64 7.40 -1.83
N LEU A 78 10.18 8.43 -1.18
CA LEU A 78 10.37 8.46 0.27
C LEU A 78 10.22 9.90 0.74
N GLU A 79 9.01 10.32 1.11
CA GLU A 79 8.87 11.35 2.15
C GLU A 79 7.46 11.29 2.76
N GLY A 80 7.43 10.89 4.03
CA GLY A 80 6.18 10.66 4.76
C GLY A 80 6.36 9.83 6.03
N VAL A 81 7.58 9.67 6.54
CA VAL A 81 7.78 9.28 7.94
C VAL A 81 8.41 10.48 8.63
N LYS A 82 7.54 11.32 9.19
CA LYS A 82 7.94 12.29 10.21
C LYS A 82 8.31 11.48 11.46
N LEU A 83 9.55 11.04 11.55
CA LEU A 83 10.15 10.57 12.80
C LEU A 83 10.29 11.79 13.70
N SER A 84 9.22 12.11 14.43
CA SER A 84 9.32 12.94 15.61
C SER A 84 9.67 12.03 16.78
N ALA A 85 10.91 12.12 17.25
CA ALA A 85 11.28 11.79 18.61
C ALA A 85 12.28 12.85 19.12
N PRO A 86 12.20 13.22 20.41
CA PRO A 86 12.85 14.40 21.01
C PRO A 86 14.37 14.28 21.17
#